data_AF-A0A6H0WHK9-F1
#
_entry.id   AF-A0A6H0WHK9-F1
#
_cell.length_a   1.000
_cell.length_b   1.000
_cell.length_c   1.000
_cell.angle_alpha   90.00
_cell.angle_beta   90.00
_cell.angle_gamma   90.00
#
_symmetry.space_group_name_H-M   'P 1'
#
loop_
_entity.id
_entity.type
_entity.pdbx_description
1 polymer ?
#
loop_
_entity_poly.entity_id
_entity_poly.type
_entity_poly.pdbx_seq_one_letter_code
_entity_poly.pdbx_strand_id
1 'polypeptide(L)'
;MNTAYRVWDGKQMHYSFDDELTMIIEPSGAWEVKRNGIKGETVAHSHDGKSVLMWGTDQKGIYDGDVVLRGETMIGNPHGSEVLVGVVSMLEGQWCLVNTKTQETRPLFSETARNTVIGDGFYNPELLEAAE
;
A
#
# COMPACT_ATOMS: atom_id res chain seq x y z
N MET A 1 -13.03 9.33 7.42
CA MET A 1 -12.30 8.22 8.08
C MET A 1 -11.85 7.29 6.98
N ASN A 2 -10.55 7.06 6.82
CA ASN A 2 -10.05 6.07 5.88
C ASN A 2 -10.16 4.69 6.54
N THR A 3 -10.95 3.80 5.94
CA THR A 3 -11.20 2.44 6.43
C THR A 3 -10.74 1.38 5.45
N ALA A 4 -10.02 1.79 4.40
CA ALA A 4 -9.51 0.90 3.38
C ALA A 4 -8.33 0.11 3.95
N TYR A 5 -8.31 -1.19 3.71
CA TYR A 5 -7.15 -2.03 3.96
C TYR A 5 -7.14 -3.20 2.99
N ARG A 6 -5.98 -3.83 2.84
CA ARG A 6 -5.82 -5.12 2.19
C ARG A 6 -4.98 -6.02 3.07
N VAL A 7 -5.13 -7.32 2.91
CA VAL A 7 -4.34 -8.30 3.64
C VAL A 7 -3.82 -9.38 2.70
N TRP A 8 -2.54 -9.67 2.81
CA TRP A 8 -1.93 -10.86 2.22
C TRP A 8 -2.08 -12.01 3.21
N ASP A 9 -2.67 -13.13 2.81
CA ASP A 9 -2.89 -14.31 3.68
C ASP A 9 -1.76 -15.37 3.62
N GLY A 10 -0.68 -15.06 2.89
CA GLY A 10 0.38 -16.00 2.52
C GLY A 10 0.22 -16.64 1.13
N LYS A 11 -0.91 -16.42 0.44
CA LYS A 11 -1.23 -17.00 -0.87
C LYS A 11 -1.82 -16.00 -1.85
N GLN A 12 -2.70 -15.12 -1.38
CA GLN A 12 -3.41 -14.15 -2.19
C GLN A 12 -3.74 -12.87 -1.42
N MET A 13 -4.02 -11.81 -2.17
CA MET A 13 -4.44 -10.53 -1.62
C MET A 13 -5.96 -10.48 -1.44
N HIS A 14 -6.39 -9.91 -0.31
CA HIS A 14 -7.79 -9.70 0.05
C HIS A 14 -8.06 -8.23 0.32
N TYR A 15 -9.10 -7.66 -0.30
CA TYR A 15 -9.39 -6.23 -0.23
C TYR A 15 -10.65 -5.94 0.59
N SER A 16 -10.57 -4.96 1.50
CA SER A 16 -11.66 -4.62 2.41
C SER A 16 -12.98 -4.24 1.73
N PHE A 17 -12.91 -3.71 0.51
CA PHE A 17 -14.08 -3.28 -0.25
C PHE A 17 -14.72 -4.38 -1.10
N ASP A 18 -14.01 -5.47 -1.36
CA ASP A 18 -14.47 -6.52 -2.29
C ASP A 18 -14.96 -7.77 -1.55
N ASP A 19 -14.37 -8.07 -0.39
CA ASP A 19 -14.42 -9.42 0.20
C ASP A 19 -15.29 -9.56 1.48
N GLU A 20 -16.20 -8.62 1.75
CA GLU A 20 -17.01 -8.59 3.00
C GLU A 20 -16.15 -8.81 4.27
N LEU A 21 -15.01 -8.10 4.33
CA LEU A 21 -14.02 -8.27 5.38
C LEU A 21 -14.32 -7.41 6.61
N THR A 22 -14.06 -7.98 7.77
CA THR A 22 -14.08 -7.32 9.07
C THR A 22 -12.71 -7.45 9.71
N MET A 23 -12.12 -6.32 10.06
CA MET A 23 -10.85 -6.27 10.79
C MET A 23 -11.10 -6.00 12.27
N ILE A 24 -10.43 -6.77 13.11
CA ILE A 24 -10.40 -6.64 14.55
C ILE A 24 -8.98 -6.28 14.93
N ILE A 25 -8.79 -5.17 15.65
CA ILE A 25 -7.50 -4.76 16.21
C ILE A 25 -7.66 -4.72 17.73
N GLU A 26 -6.82 -5.49 18.41
CA GLU A 26 -6.76 -5.53 19.86
C GLU A 26 -5.92 -4.37 20.42
N PRO A 27 -6.10 -3.99 21.70
CA PRO A 27 -5.24 -3.01 22.36
C PRO A 27 -3.75 -3.37 22.35
N SER A 28 -3.43 -4.66 22.20
CA SER A 28 -2.06 -5.18 22.06
C SER A 28 -1.42 -4.82 20.71
N GLY A 29 -2.20 -4.37 19.74
CA GLY A 29 -1.79 -4.23 18.34
C GLY A 29 -1.93 -5.52 17.53
N ALA A 30 -2.31 -6.63 18.15
CA ALA A 30 -2.67 -7.84 17.43
C ALA A 30 -3.90 -7.57 16.55
N TRP A 31 -3.93 -8.20 15.39
CA TRP A 31 -5.03 -8.03 14.44
C TRP A 31 -5.49 -9.36 13.87
N GLU A 32 -6.78 -9.40 13.52
CA GLU A 32 -7.41 -10.52 12.84
C GLU A 32 -8.36 -9.97 11.76
N VAL A 33 -8.27 -10.52 10.56
CA VAL A 33 -9.19 -10.24 9.46
C VAL A 33 -10.10 -11.44 9.27
N LYS A 34 -11.41 -11.19 9.29
CA LYS A 34 -12.45 -12.19 9.10
C LYS A 34 -13.33 -11.87 7.91
N ARG A 35 -13.83 -12.90 7.24
CA ARG A 35 -14.82 -12.79 6.18
C ARG A 35 -16.21 -13.11 6.72
N ASN A 36 -17.22 -12.35 6.30
CA ASN A 36 -18.62 -12.49 6.74
C ASN A 36 -18.85 -12.10 8.23
N GLY A 37 -18.15 -11.05 8.69
CA GLY A 37 -18.35 -10.46 10.02
C GLY A 37 -17.47 -11.05 11.14
N ILE A 38 -17.66 -10.54 12.37
CA ILE A 38 -16.83 -10.85 13.55
C ILE A 38 -16.87 -12.35 13.95
N LYS A 39 -17.97 -13.04 13.64
CA LYS A 39 -18.15 -14.50 13.88
C LYS A 39 -17.83 -15.35 12.66
N GLY A 40 -17.35 -14.73 11.58
CA GLY A 40 -17.05 -15.39 10.33
C GLY A 40 -15.72 -16.14 10.34
N GLU A 41 -15.29 -16.53 9.15
CA GLU A 41 -14.06 -17.29 8.94
C GLU A 41 -12.83 -16.37 9.04
N THR A 42 -11.79 -16.84 9.72
CA THR A 42 -10.50 -16.14 9.78
C THR A 42 -9.78 -16.24 8.44
N VAL A 43 -9.50 -15.09 7.84
CA VAL A 43 -8.72 -14.98 6.60
C VAL A 43 -7.23 -14.89 6.93
N ALA A 44 -6.87 -14.03 7.89
CA ALA A 44 -5.49 -13.76 8.27
C ALA A 44 -5.42 -13.22 9.70
N HIS A 45 -4.30 -13.42 10.40
CA HIS A 45 -4.08 -12.82 11.71
C HIS A 45 -2.59 -12.54 11.97
N SER A 46 -2.31 -11.58 12.84
CA SER A 46 -0.94 -11.09 13.11
C SER A 46 0.05 -12.14 13.62
N HIS A 47 -0.42 -13.27 14.15
CA HIS A 47 0.41 -14.32 14.75
C HIS A 47 0.74 -15.51 13.83
N ASP A 48 0.33 -15.52 12.56
CA ASP A 48 0.56 -16.69 11.68
C ASP A 48 1.95 -16.70 11.02
N GLY A 49 2.71 -15.61 11.15
CA GLY A 49 4.07 -15.47 10.60
C GLY A 49 4.15 -15.34 9.08
N LYS A 50 3.01 -15.27 8.37
CA LYS A 50 2.95 -15.21 6.90
C LYS A 50 2.11 -14.06 6.38
N SER A 51 1.15 -13.59 7.18
CA SER A 51 0.17 -12.61 6.74
C SER A 51 0.64 -11.19 6.99
N VAL A 52 0.28 -10.28 6.08
CA VAL A 52 0.66 -8.88 6.15
C VAL A 52 -0.57 -8.01 5.95
N LEU A 53 -0.84 -7.13 6.91
CA LEU A 53 -1.89 -6.12 6.83
C LEU A 53 -1.32 -4.82 6.25
N MET A 54 -1.97 -4.28 5.22
CA MET A 54 -1.59 -3.04 4.56
C MET A 54 -2.77 -2.08 4.53
N TRP A 55 -2.53 -0.84 4.94
CA TRP A 55 -3.56 0.20 4.96
C TRP A 55 -3.75 0.81 3.58
N GLY A 56 -4.99 1.18 3.27
CA GLY A 56 -5.26 2.03 2.11
C GLY A 56 -4.82 3.46 2.39
N THR A 57 -4.38 4.14 1.34
CA THR A 57 -4.03 5.56 1.39
C THR A 57 -5.26 6.43 1.19
N ASP A 58 -5.10 7.75 1.30
CA ASP A 58 -6.18 8.70 0.99
C ASP A 58 -6.50 8.77 -0.52
N GLN A 59 -5.68 8.13 -1.36
CA GLN A 59 -5.97 7.91 -2.77
C GLN A 59 -6.65 6.54 -2.94
N LYS A 60 -7.86 6.56 -3.50
CA LYS A 60 -8.65 5.35 -3.72
C LYS A 60 -7.88 4.34 -4.57
N GLY A 61 -7.79 3.11 -4.08
CA GLY A 61 -7.16 2.00 -4.80
C GLY A 61 -5.63 1.96 -4.71
N ILE A 62 -5.03 2.80 -3.86
CA ILE A 62 -3.60 2.74 -3.54
C ILE A 62 -3.45 2.35 -2.08
N TYR A 63 -2.61 1.36 -1.82
CA TYR A 63 -2.36 0.76 -0.52
C TYR A 63 -0.87 0.83 -0.17
N ASP A 64 -0.56 0.71 1.11
CA ASP A 64 0.80 0.52 1.61
C ASP A 64 1.47 -0.68 0.90
N GLY A 65 2.74 -0.50 0.53
CA GLY A 65 3.52 -1.48 -0.24
C GLY A 65 3.21 -1.55 -1.75
N ASP A 66 2.27 -0.75 -2.29
CA ASP A 66 2.09 -0.66 -3.74
C ASP A 66 3.33 -0.06 -4.40
N VAL A 67 3.72 -0.62 -5.55
CA VAL A 67 4.71 -0.02 -6.44
C VAL A 67 3.99 0.89 -7.41
N VAL A 68 4.39 2.16 -7.43
CA VAL A 68 3.76 3.22 -8.21
C VAL A 68 4.75 3.81 -9.18
N LEU A 69 4.32 3.93 -10.43
CA LEU A 69 4.93 4.77 -11.45
C LEU A 69 4.32 6.17 -11.35
N ARG A 70 5.16 7.16 -11.06
CA ARG A 70 4.80 8.58 -11.06
C ARG A 70 5.29 9.26 -12.33
N GLY A 71 4.35 9.84 -13.07
CA GLY A 71 4.62 10.77 -14.16
C GLY A 71 4.22 12.19 -13.76
N GLU A 72 5.13 13.14 -13.91
CA GLU A 72 4.83 14.55 -13.74
C GLU A 72 4.07 15.09 -14.97
N THR A 73 3.06 15.92 -14.73
CA THR A 73 2.16 16.42 -15.78
C THR A 73 2.34 17.90 -16.10
N MET A 74 3.15 18.61 -15.31
CA MET A 74 3.44 20.03 -15.48
C MET A 74 4.91 20.30 -15.75
N ILE A 75 5.18 21.22 -16.68
CA ILE A 75 6.52 21.76 -16.95
C ILE A 75 6.92 22.65 -15.77
N GLY A 76 8.13 22.46 -15.24
CA GLY A 76 8.66 23.25 -14.12
C GLY A 76 8.24 22.76 -12.74
N ASN A 77 7.81 21.50 -12.59
CA ASN A 77 7.54 20.94 -11.28
C ASN A 77 8.83 20.93 -10.40
N PRO A 78 8.70 20.95 -9.05
CA PRO A 78 9.83 21.07 -8.14
C PRO A 78 10.83 19.90 -8.20
N HIS A 79 10.40 18.77 -8.76
CA HIS A 79 11.15 17.52 -8.83
C HIS A 79 11.64 17.15 -10.25
N GLY A 80 11.48 18.05 -11.23
CA GLY A 80 11.87 17.83 -12.62
C GLY A 80 10.96 16.89 -13.41
N SER A 81 11.15 16.77 -14.72
CA SER A 81 10.31 15.92 -15.59
C SER A 81 10.61 14.41 -15.48
N GLU A 82 11.35 13.98 -14.46
CA GLU A 82 11.80 12.60 -14.31
C GLU A 82 10.70 11.71 -13.74
N VAL A 83 10.55 10.56 -14.38
CA VAL A 83 9.64 9.50 -13.96
C VAL A 83 10.23 8.83 -12.73
N LEU A 84 9.42 8.72 -11.67
CA LEU A 84 9.80 8.03 -10.45
C LEU A 84 9.03 6.71 -10.36
N VAL A 85 9.73 5.62 -10.08
CA VAL A 85 9.12 4.37 -9.60
C VAL A 85 9.41 4.29 -8.11
N GLY A 86 8.39 4.10 -7.28
CA GLY A 86 8.60 4.02 -5.83
C GLY A 86 7.54 3.18 -5.13
N VAL A 87 7.90 2.68 -3.95
CA VAL A 87 7.00 1.94 -3.07
C VAL A 87 6.23 2.91 -2.18
N VAL A 88 4.93 2.72 -2.07
CA VAL A 88 4.08 3.48 -1.17
C VAL A 88 4.40 3.09 0.27
N SER A 89 4.70 4.06 1.12
CA SER A 89 4.96 3.85 2.54
C SER A 89 4.48 5.03 3.39
N MET A 90 4.08 4.76 4.63
CA MET A 90 3.73 5.78 5.62
C MET A 90 5.01 6.24 6.35
N LEU A 91 5.43 7.48 6.10
CA LEU A 91 6.57 8.11 6.77
C LEU A 91 6.10 9.33 7.55
N GLU A 92 6.36 9.33 8.86
CA GLU A 92 6.07 10.47 9.76
C GLU A 92 4.62 11.01 9.66
N GLY A 93 3.65 10.13 9.41
CA GLY A 93 2.24 10.50 9.28
C GLY A 93 1.81 10.96 7.89
N GLN A 94 2.66 10.79 6.87
CA GLN A 94 2.34 11.09 5.47
C GLN A 94 2.62 9.89 4.57
N TRP A 95 1.71 9.63 3.63
CA TRP A 95 1.95 8.68 2.55
C TRP A 95 2.98 9.23 1.55
N CYS A 96 4.02 8.44 1.29
CA CYS A 96 5.12 8.80 0.42
C CYS A 96 5.41 7.69 -0.59
N LEU A 97 5.96 8.07 -1.75
CA LEU A 97 6.66 7.18 -2.66
C LEU A 97 8.14 7.17 -2.25
N VAL A 98 8.66 5.98 -1.96
CA VAL A 98 10.05 5.76 -1.56
C VAL A 98 10.75 4.97 -2.64
N ASN A 99 11.87 5.50 -3.14
CA ASN A 99 12.82 4.79 -3.97
C ASN A 99 14.17 4.79 -3.27
N THR A 100 14.62 3.64 -2.78
CA THR A 100 15.89 3.54 -2.05
C THR A 100 17.10 3.53 -2.99
N LYS A 101 16.97 3.12 -4.25
CA LYS A 101 18.06 3.21 -5.24
C LYS A 101 18.49 4.64 -5.48
N THR A 102 17.53 5.51 -5.74
CA THR A 102 17.77 6.93 -6.01
C THR A 102 17.85 7.75 -4.73
N GLN A 103 17.60 7.13 -3.57
CA GLN A 103 17.47 7.79 -2.26
C GLN A 103 16.46 8.95 -2.31
N GLU A 104 15.38 8.74 -3.04
CA GLU A 104 14.36 9.75 -3.25
C GLU A 104 13.05 9.37 -2.56
N THR A 105 12.50 10.34 -1.84
CA THR A 105 11.20 10.24 -1.21
C THR A 105 10.35 11.42 -1.67
N ARG A 106 9.16 11.14 -2.22
CA ARG A 106 8.19 12.19 -2.59
C ARG A 106 6.85 11.94 -1.91
N PRO A 107 6.10 12.99 -1.51
CA PRO A 107 4.72 12.83 -1.06
C PRO A 107 3.88 12.07 -2.10
N LEU A 108 3.06 11.11 -1.68
CA LEU A 108 2.16 10.36 -2.58
C LEU A 108 1.12 11.29 -3.21
N PHE A 109 0.62 12.27 -2.47
CA PHE A 109 -0.23 13.32 -3.03
C PHE A 109 0.61 14.36 -3.78
N SER A 110 0.17 14.69 -4.99
CA SER A 110 0.68 15.82 -5.77
C SER A 110 -0.42 16.30 -6.71
N GLU A 111 -0.60 17.62 -6.79
CA GLU A 111 -1.52 18.23 -7.76
C GLU A 111 -0.96 18.17 -9.19
N THR A 112 0.36 18.02 -9.34
CA THR A 112 1.05 18.10 -10.63
C THR A 112 1.50 16.75 -11.17
N ALA A 113 1.23 15.66 -10.46
CA ALA A 113 1.67 14.33 -10.86
C ALA A 113 0.50 13.35 -10.98
N ARG A 114 0.69 12.32 -11.79
CA ARG A 114 -0.20 11.16 -11.85
C ARG A 114 0.54 9.94 -11.34
N ASN A 115 -0.10 9.24 -10.42
CA ASN A 115 0.35 7.97 -9.88
C ASN A 115 -0.38 6.85 -10.61
N THR A 116 0.34 5.85 -11.08
CA THR A 116 -0.20 4.61 -11.62
C THR A 116 0.37 3.45 -10.83
N VAL A 117 -0.48 2.66 -10.17
CA VAL A 117 -0.04 1.42 -9.52
C VAL A 117 0.37 0.43 -10.61
N ILE A 118 1.57 -0.11 -10.51
CA ILE A 118 2.16 -1.05 -11.48
C ILE A 118 2.40 -2.45 -10.90
N GLY A 119 2.24 -2.62 -9.58
CA GLY A 119 2.30 -3.91 -8.90
C GLY A 119 2.50 -3.75 -7.40
N ASP A 120 2.88 -4.83 -6.73
CA ASP A 120 3.22 -4.88 -5.30
C ASP A 120 4.32 -5.90 -5.03
N GLY A 121 4.90 -5.89 -3.83
CA GLY A 121 5.98 -6.81 -3.46
C GLY A 121 5.60 -8.29 -3.36
N PHE A 122 4.31 -8.65 -3.38
CA PHE A 122 3.85 -10.02 -3.25
C PHE A 122 3.68 -10.70 -4.61
N TYR A 123 3.01 -10.03 -5.55
CA TYR A 123 2.82 -10.54 -6.90
C TYR A 123 3.92 -10.14 -7.88
N ASN A 124 4.60 -9.03 -7.62
CA ASN A 124 5.63 -8.45 -8.49
C ASN A 124 6.93 -8.15 -7.72
N PRO A 125 7.57 -9.14 -7.09
CA PRO A 125 8.80 -8.93 -6.34
C PRO A 125 9.92 -8.31 -7.20
N GLU A 126 9.93 -8.56 -8.50
CA GLU A 126 10.88 -7.96 -9.46
C GLU A 126 10.75 -6.43 -9.57
N LEU A 127 9.60 -5.86 -9.24
CA LEU A 127 9.41 -4.40 -9.24
C LEU A 127 10.01 -3.74 -8.01
N LEU A 128 10.18 -4.49 -6.90
CA LEU A 128 10.93 -3.99 -5.76
C LEU A 128 12.39 -3.80 -6.14
N GLU A 129 12.99 -4.69 -6.93
CA GLU A 129 14.32 -4.43 -7.47
C GLU A 129 14.39 -3.18 -8.34
N ALA A 130 13.31 -2.60 -8.87
CA ALA A 130 13.38 -1.32 -9.58
C ALA A 130 13.35 -0.12 -8.62
N ALA A 131 12.84 -0.31 -7.40
CA ALA A 131 12.72 0.69 -6.35
C ALA A 131 13.77 0.55 -5.22
N GLU A 132 14.41 -0.63 -5.08
CA GLU A 132 15.34 -1.02 -4.00
C GLU A 132 16.82 -0.77 -4.29
#